data_AF-A0A7Z0I148-F1
#
_entry.id   AF-A0A7Z0I148-F1
#
_cell.length_a   1.000
_cell.length_b   1.000
_cell.length_c   1.000
_cell.angle_alpha   90.00
_cell.angle_beta   90.00
_cell.angle_gamma   90.00
#
_symmetry.space_group_name_H-M   'P 1'
#
loop_
_entity.id
_entity.type
_entity.pdbx_description
1 polymer ?
#
loop_
_entity_poly.entity_id
_entity_poly.type
_entity_poly.pdbx_seq_one_letter_code
_entity_poly.pdbx_strand_id
1 'polypeptide(L)'
;MDRTGDWRLVPACDLSFSRGPGGKNTLLIAGEARRPGRAQIDAVAAKAEIRLKRAAETVEKVDGVVAECERHAQETEVPSGLLSHIAESLVIVRCW
;
A
#
# COMPACT_ATOMS: atom_id res chain seq x y z
N MET A 1 24.16 -6.05 -0.83
CA MET A 1 25.44 -5.55 -0.31
C MET A 1 26.27 -5.12 -1.50
N ASP A 2 26.80 -3.90 -1.53
CA ASP A 2 27.74 -3.49 -2.56
C ASP A 2 29.18 -3.93 -2.21
N ARG A 3 30.14 -3.50 -3.04
CA ARG A 3 31.55 -3.88 -2.88
C ARG A 3 32.20 -3.27 -1.63
N THR A 4 31.59 -2.27 -1.00
CA THR A 4 32.07 -1.65 0.24
C THR A 4 31.45 -2.28 1.49
N GLY A 5 30.50 -3.20 1.33
CA GLY A 5 29.81 -3.86 2.44
C GLY A 5 28.48 -3.20 2.82
N ASP A 6 28.06 -2.17 2.09
CA ASP A 6 26.85 -1.43 2.40
C ASP A 6 25.61 -2.14 1.87
N TRP A 7 24.58 -2.22 2.71
CA TRP A 7 23.28 -2.73 2.31
C TRP A 7 22.35 -1.60 1.92
N ARG A 8 21.65 -1.80 0.80
CA ARG A 8 20.56 -0.94 0.35
C ARG A 8 19.39 -1.82 -0.02
N LEU A 9 18.18 -1.33 0.23
CA LEU A 9 16.98 -1.97 -0.27
C LEU A 9 16.97 -1.87 -1.79
N VAL A 10 16.72 -3.01 -2.45
CA VAL A 10 16.38 -3.01 -3.86
C VAL A 10 14.96 -2.45 -4.05
N PRO A 11 14.61 -1.94 -5.23
CA PRO A 11 13.23 -1.59 -5.54
C PRO A 11 12.29 -2.76 -5.23
N ALA A 12 11.05 -2.46 -4.85
CA ALA A 12 10.03 -3.49 -4.71
C ALA A 12 9.75 -4.14 -6.07
N CYS A 13 9.81 -5.46 -6.10
CA CYS A 13 9.50 -6.27 -7.28
C CYS A 13 8.21 -7.05 -7.03
N ASP A 14 7.64 -7.64 -8.09
CA ASP A 14 6.48 -8.55 -7.99
C ASP A 14 5.22 -7.92 -7.38
N LEU A 15 4.91 -6.69 -7.80
CA LEU A 15 3.66 -6.03 -7.43
C LEU A 15 2.52 -6.55 -8.29
N SER A 16 1.56 -7.23 -7.66
CA SER A 16 0.32 -7.68 -8.29
C SER A 16 -0.88 -7.30 -7.43
N PHE A 17 -2.01 -7.04 -8.07
CA PHE A 17 -3.26 -6.81 -7.36
C PHE A 17 -3.80 -8.14 -6.82
N SER A 18 -3.98 -8.23 -5.50
CA SER A 18 -4.45 -9.45 -4.84
C SER A 18 -5.35 -9.11 -3.65
N ARG A 19 -6.43 -9.90 -3.49
CA ARG A 19 -7.30 -9.85 -2.29
C ARG A 19 -6.71 -10.64 -1.11
N GLY A 20 -5.67 -11.43 -1.37
CA GLY A 20 -5.07 -12.35 -0.41
C GLY A 20 -6.00 -13.49 0.05
N PRO A 21 -5.48 -14.46 0.82
CA PRO A 21 -6.23 -15.64 1.25
C PRO A 21 -7.44 -15.27 2.13
N GLY A 22 -8.65 -15.61 1.68
CA GLY A 22 -9.88 -15.29 2.42
C GLY A 22 -10.16 -13.78 2.57
N GLY A 23 -9.54 -12.94 1.72
CA GLY A 23 -9.65 -11.48 1.80
C GLY A 23 -8.80 -10.87 2.91
N LYS A 24 -7.63 -11.45 3.21
CA LYS A 24 -6.69 -10.99 4.25
C LYS A 24 -5.31 -10.69 3.66
N ASN A 25 -4.65 -9.69 4.22
CA ASN A 25 -3.24 -9.40 3.99
C ASN A 25 -2.37 -10.59 4.38
N THR A 26 -1.31 -10.81 3.59
CA THR A 26 -0.30 -11.85 3.84
C THR A 26 0.47 -11.59 5.14
N LEU A 27 0.67 -10.32 5.49
CA LEU A 27 1.30 -9.88 6.73
C LEU A 27 0.30 -9.14 7.61
N LEU A 28 0.42 -9.34 8.93
CA LEU A 28 -0.38 -8.62 9.91
C LEU A 28 0.11 -7.17 10.02
N ILE A 29 -0.83 -6.24 10.09
CA ILE A 29 -0.55 -4.84 10.36
C ILE A 29 -1.05 -4.57 11.78
N ALA A 30 -0.10 -4.50 12.72
CA ALA A 30 -0.38 -4.41 14.16
C ALA A 30 -1.37 -5.47 14.68
N GLY A 31 -1.35 -6.68 14.11
CA GLY A 31 -2.22 -7.80 14.50
C GLY A 31 -3.52 -7.91 13.69
N GLU A 32 -3.85 -6.92 12.86
CA GLU A 32 -5.01 -6.95 11.96
C GLU A 32 -4.60 -7.49 10.58
N ALA A 33 -5.43 -8.35 9.99
CA ALA A 33 -5.15 -8.99 8.72
C ALA A 33 -6.13 -8.57 7.61
N ARG A 34 -7.39 -8.28 7.95
CA ARG A 34 -8.47 -8.11 6.98
C ARG A 34 -8.66 -6.65 6.58
N ARG A 35 -8.73 -5.74 7.55
CA ARG A 35 -9.03 -4.31 7.32
C ARG A 35 -8.22 -3.41 8.26
N PRO A 36 -6.89 -3.34 8.09
CA PRO A 36 -6.10 -2.40 8.86
C PRO A 36 -6.46 -0.97 8.47
N GLY A 37 -6.59 -0.09 9.45
CA GLY A 37 -6.85 1.34 9.25
C GLY A 37 -5.75 2.20 9.87
N ARG A 38 -6.02 3.51 10.00
CA ARG A 38 -5.02 4.49 10.48
C ARG A 38 -4.39 4.12 11.82
N ALA A 39 -5.19 3.63 12.77
CA ALA A 39 -4.69 3.21 14.08
C ALA A 39 -3.65 2.09 14.02
N GLN A 40 -3.83 1.10 13.13
CA GLN A 40 -2.86 0.02 12.94
C GLN A 40 -1.60 0.51 12.24
N ILE A 41 -1.72 1.42 11.26
CA ILE A 41 -0.57 2.04 10.59
C ILE A 41 0.26 2.85 11.58
N ASP A 42 -0.38 3.69 12.40
CA ASP A 42 0.29 4.50 13.42
C ASP A 42 0.98 3.61 14.47
N ALA A 43 0.36 2.48 14.85
CA ALA A 43 0.97 1.51 15.75
C ALA A 43 2.20 0.82 15.14
N VAL A 44 2.19 0.49 13.84
CA VAL A 44 3.38 -0.02 13.13
C VAL A 44 4.47 1.03 13.05
N ALA A 45 4.12 2.28 12.73
CA ALA A 45 5.07 3.39 12.68
C ALA A 45 5.76 3.61 14.03
N ALA A 46 4.99 3.63 15.12
CA ALA A 46 5.53 3.76 16.48
C ALA A 46 6.50 2.61 16.81
N LYS A 47 6.15 1.36 16.49
CA LYS A 47 7.03 0.19 16.70
C LYS A 47 8.30 0.23 15.86
N ALA A 48 8.24 0.83 14.67
CA ALA A 48 9.38 1.00 13.77
C ALA A 48 10.15 2.31 14.01
N GLU A 49 9.84 3.05 15.08
CA GLU A 49 10.46 4.33 15.44
C GLU A 49 10.32 5.41 14.32
N ILE A 50 9.28 5.28 13.51
CA ILE A 50 8.90 6.27 12.49
C ILE A 50 8.03 7.33 13.16
N ARG A 51 8.41 8.61 13.02
CA ARG A 51 7.62 9.73 13.52
C ARG A 51 6.21 9.69 12.92
N LEU A 52 5.17 9.80 13.75
CA LEU A 52 3.77 9.76 13.31
C LEU A 52 3.46 10.77 12.20
N LYS A 53 4.06 11.98 12.26
CA LYS A 53 3.96 12.97 11.18
C LYS A 53 4.46 12.43 9.84
N ARG A 54 5.60 11.73 9.83
CA ARG A 54 6.16 11.14 8.60
C ARG A 54 5.30 9.99 8.08
N ALA A 55 4.73 9.19 8.98
CA ALA A 55 3.78 8.15 8.61
C ALA A 55 2.52 8.76 7.97
N ALA A 56 1.95 9.79 8.60
CA ALA A 56 0.81 10.55 8.07
C ALA A 56 1.08 11.13 6.67
N GLU A 57 2.20 11.85 6.51
CA GLU A 57 2.61 12.41 5.21
C GLU A 57 2.81 11.33 4.13
N THR A 58 3.23 10.12 4.51
CA THR A 58 3.41 9.01 3.58
C THR A 58 2.05 8.46 3.14
N VAL A 59 1.13 8.25 4.08
CA VAL A 59 -0.24 7.81 3.79
C VAL A 59 -0.95 8.83 2.90
N GLU A 60 -0.88 10.11 3.23
CA GLU A 60 -1.52 11.19 2.45
C GLU A 60 -1.00 11.26 1.01
N LYS A 61 0.31 11.05 0.80
CA LYS A 61 0.89 10.98 -0.55
C LYS A 61 0.34 9.80 -1.34
N VAL A 62 0.25 8.62 -0.71
CA VAL A 62 -0.28 7.42 -1.36
C VAL A 62 -1.76 7.59 -1.65
N ASP A 63 -2.55 8.09 -0.70
CA ASP A 63 -3.99 8.36 -0.87
C ASP A 63 -4.24 9.35 -2.01
N GLY A 64 -3.42 10.41 -2.13
CA GLY A 64 -3.49 11.36 -3.24
C GLY A 64 -3.27 10.70 -4.61
N VAL A 65 -2.25 9.85 -4.74
CA VAL A 65 -1.98 9.11 -5.98
C VAL A 65 -3.09 8.10 -6.29
N VAL A 66 -3.59 7.39 -5.27
CA VAL A 66 -4.67 6.42 -5.41
C VAL A 66 -5.98 7.09 -5.81
N ALA A 67 -6.25 8.31 -5.33
CA ALA A 67 -7.41 9.10 -5.76
C ALA A 67 -7.39 9.42 -7.26
N GLU A 68 -6.20 9.47 -7.88
CA GLU A 68 -5.98 9.68 -9.31
C GLU A 68 -5.67 8.36 -10.07
N CYS A 69 -5.97 7.20 -9.48
CA CYS A 69 -5.58 5.89 -10.04
C CYS A 69 -6.09 5.68 -11.47
N GLU A 70 -7.31 6.11 -11.81
CA GLU A 70 -7.85 5.99 -13.17
C GLU A 70 -7.04 6.79 -14.19
N ARG A 71 -6.59 8.00 -13.82
CA ARG A 71 -5.75 8.84 -14.67
C ARG A 71 -4.40 8.17 -14.91
N HIS A 72 -3.76 7.70 -13.85
CA HIS A 72 -2.48 6.99 -13.94
C HIS A 72 -2.58 5.69 -14.75
N ALA A 73 -3.70 4.99 -14.64
CA ALA A 73 -3.95 3.76 -15.37
C ALA A 73 -4.02 3.96 -16.89
N GLN A 74 -4.61 5.06 -17.36
CA GLN A 74 -4.70 5.38 -18.79
C GLN A 74 -3.34 5.61 -19.45
N GLU A 75 -2.34 6.03 -18.67
CA GLU A 75 -0.96 6.24 -19.12
C GLU A 75 -0.14 4.94 -19.14
N THR A 76 -0.76 3.80 -18.81
CA THR A 76 -0.09 2.50 -18.67
C THR A 76 -0.80 1.40 -19.45
N GLU A 77 -0.11 0.29 -19.71
CA GLU A 77 -0.65 -0.87 -20.43
C GLU A 77 -1.49 -1.80 -19.53
N VAL A 78 -2.15 -1.27 -18.50
CA VAL A 78 -2.96 -2.09 -17.59
C VAL A 78 -4.27 -2.51 -18.26
N PRO A 79 -4.61 -3.81 -18.29
CA PRO A 79 -5.86 -4.28 -18.90
C PRO A 79 -7.10 -3.68 -18.24
N SER A 80 -8.09 -3.27 -19.05
CA SER A 80 -9.32 -2.62 -18.58
C SER A 80 -10.09 -3.44 -17.54
N GLY A 81 -10.16 -4.76 -17.69
CA GLY A 81 -10.82 -5.64 -16.71
C GLY A 81 -10.15 -5.63 -15.34
N LEU A 82 -8.81 -5.51 -15.29
CA LEU A 82 -8.07 -5.39 -14.05
C LEU A 82 -8.29 -4.00 -13.42
N LEU A 83 -8.35 -2.95 -14.24
CA LEU A 83 -8.66 -1.60 -13.76
C LEU A 83 -10.02 -1.50 -13.11
N SER A 84 -11.06 -2.09 -13.71
CA SER A 84 -12.39 -2.16 -13.09
C SER A 84 -12.34 -2.86 -11.74
N HIS A 85 -11.61 -3.97 -11.64
CA HIS A 85 -11.49 -4.72 -10.39
C HIS A 85 -10.75 -3.95 -9.29
N ILE A 86 -9.71 -3.20 -9.66
CA ILE A 86 -8.99 -2.29 -8.76
C ILE A 86 -9.93 -1.16 -8.31
N ALA A 87 -10.62 -0.51 -9.24
CA ALA A 87 -11.53 0.61 -8.95
C ALA A 87 -12.66 0.22 -8.00
N GLU A 88 -13.33 -0.92 -8.24
CA GLU A 88 -14.34 -1.47 -7.32
C GLU A 88 -13.78 -1.70 -5.92
N SER A 89 -12.54 -2.18 -5.83
CA SER A 89 -11.89 -2.45 -4.55
C SER A 89 -11.53 -1.16 -3.82
N LEU A 90 -11.13 -0.09 -4.53
CA LEU A 90 -10.83 1.22 -3.94
C LEU A 90 -12.08 1.93 -3.39
N VAL A 91 -13.24 1.75 -4.01
CA VAL A 91 -14.51 2.31 -3.50
C VAL A 91 -14.82 1.81 -2.09
N ILE A 92 -14.49 0.55 -1.79
CA ILE A 92 -14.73 -0.08 -0.49
C ILE A 92 -13.86 0.53 0.62
N VAL A 93 -12.71 1.13 0.28
CA VAL A 93 -11.66 1.51 1.23
C VAL A 93 -11.62 3.03 1.49
N ARG A 94 -12.38 3.84 0.73
CA ARG A 94 -12.38 5.31 0.79
C ARG A 94 -12.70 5.97 2.15
N CYS A 95 -12.97 5.20 3.21
CA CYS A 95 -13.32 5.69 4.55
C CYS A 95 -12.54 5.01 5.70
N TRP A 96 -11.35 4.46 5.43
CA TRP A 96 -10.49 3.79 6.42
C TRP A 96 -9.75 4.70 7.41
#